data_AF-A0A377AVS4-F1
#
_entry.id   AF-A0A377AVS4-F1
#
_cell.length_a   1.000
_cell.length_b   1.000
_cell.length_c   1.000
_cell.angle_alpha   90.00
_cell.angle_beta   90.00
_cell.angle_gamma   90.00
#
_symmetry.space_group_name_H-M   'P 1'
#
loop_
_entity.id
_entity.type
_entity.pdbx_description
1 polymer ?
#
loop_
_entity_poly.entity_id
_entity_poly.type
_entity_poly.pdbx_seq_one_letter_code
_entity_poly.pdbx_strand_id
1 'polypeptide(L)'
;MIDPLPIYTPGFESYQDPLNKQYPLQLTGFHYKSRVHSTYGNVDVLKAACRQEMWINPLDAQKRGIHNGDKVRIFNDRGEVHIEGK
;
A
#
# COMPACT_ATOMS: atom_id res chain seq x y z
N MET A 1 4.78 24.37 11.00
CA MET A 1 3.95 25.57 11.21
C MET A 1 2.61 25.08 11.74
N ILE A 2 2.13 25.61 12.87
CA ILE A 2 0.81 25.27 13.42
C ILE A 2 -0.07 26.49 13.16
N ASP A 3 -1.18 26.29 12.44
CA ASP A 3 -2.15 27.35 12.13
C ASP A 3 -3.23 27.40 13.22
N PRO A 4 -3.65 28.59 13.70
CA PRO A 4 -4.71 28.70 14.71
C PRO A 4 -6.11 28.36 14.18
N LEU A 5 -6.29 28.24 12.87
CA LEU A 5 -7.55 27.84 12.24
C LEU A 5 -7.39 26.53 11.47
N PRO A 6 -8.49 25.78 11.23
CA PRO A 6 -8.44 24.62 10.36
C PRO A 6 -8.06 25.03 8.94
N ILE A 7 -6.93 24.51 8.48
CA ILE A 7 -6.46 24.67 7.11
C ILE A 7 -6.21 23.29 6.48
N TYR A 8 -6.32 23.22 5.16
CA TYR A 8 -5.80 22.07 4.43
C TYR A 8 -4.28 22.16 4.37
N THR A 9 -3.61 21.07 4.75
CA THR A 9 -2.19 20.86 4.48
C THR A 9 -2.05 19.54 3.73
N PRO A 10 -1.38 19.51 2.57
CA PRO A 10 -1.21 18.28 1.79
C PRO A 10 -0.36 17.23 2.53
N GLY A 11 0.46 17.64 3.49
CA GLY A 11 1.34 16.76 4.24
C GLY A 11 2.60 16.36 3.46
N PHE A 12 3.41 15.50 4.07
CA PHE A 12 4.62 14.95 3.45
C PHE A 12 4.27 13.93 2.37
N GLU A 13 5.04 13.91 1.26
CA GLU A 13 4.93 12.88 0.21
C GLU A 13 3.51 12.72 -0.37
N SER A 14 2.73 13.80 -0.31
CA SER A 14 1.38 13.86 -0.87
C SER A 14 1.38 13.61 -2.38
N TYR A 15 0.22 13.35 -2.96
CA TYR A 15 0.09 13.25 -4.42
C TYR A 15 0.49 14.54 -5.16
N GLN A 16 0.55 15.69 -4.47
CA GLN A 16 0.98 16.98 -5.03
C GLN A 16 2.49 17.20 -4.93
N ASP A 17 3.20 16.33 -4.19
CA ASP A 17 4.65 16.43 -4.00
C ASP A 17 5.39 16.14 -5.32
N PRO A 18 6.44 16.91 -5.68
CA PRO A 18 7.27 16.61 -6.85
C PRO A 18 7.81 15.18 -6.90
N LEU A 19 7.97 14.53 -5.74
CA LEU A 19 8.38 13.14 -5.60
C LEU A 19 7.45 12.16 -6.35
N ASN A 20 6.19 12.53 -6.59
CA ASN A 20 5.24 11.78 -7.41
C ASN A 20 5.79 11.46 -8.82
N LYS A 21 6.68 12.32 -9.37
CA LYS A 21 7.34 12.03 -10.65
C LYS A 21 8.21 10.77 -10.62
N GLN A 22 8.79 10.46 -9.46
CA GLN A 22 9.61 9.27 -9.23
C GLN A 22 8.78 8.10 -8.68
N TYR A 23 7.87 8.37 -7.74
CA TYR A 23 7.00 7.39 -7.10
C TYR A 23 5.52 7.73 -7.33
N PRO A 24 4.94 7.30 -8.47
CA PRO A 24 3.63 7.80 -8.90
C PRO A 24 2.41 7.16 -8.22
N LEU A 25 2.63 6.18 -7.35
CA LEU A 25 1.57 5.46 -6.65
C LEU A 25 1.57 5.84 -5.17
N GLN A 26 0.40 6.16 -4.64
CA GLN A 26 0.20 6.36 -3.20
C GLN A 26 -0.06 5.02 -2.53
N LEU A 27 0.65 4.75 -1.42
CA LEU A 27 0.50 3.52 -0.65
C LEU A 27 -0.32 3.80 0.62
N THR A 28 -1.52 3.23 0.69
CA THR A 28 -2.39 3.35 1.86
C THR A 28 -2.61 1.99 2.52
N GLY A 29 -2.45 1.94 3.85
CA GLY A 29 -2.79 0.77 4.64
C GLY A 29 -4.24 0.78 5.12
N PHE A 30 -4.81 -0.40 5.32
CA PHE A 30 -6.11 -0.59 5.98
C PHE A 30 -6.02 -1.74 6.99
N HIS A 31 -6.94 -1.76 7.95
CA HIS A 31 -7.03 -2.86 8.91
C HIS A 31 -7.44 -4.15 8.17
N TYR A 32 -6.56 -5.14 8.19
CA TYR A 32 -6.69 -6.32 7.37
C TYR A 32 -7.68 -7.33 7.98
N LYS A 33 -8.49 -8.00 7.15
CA LYS A 33 -9.62 -8.81 7.64
C LYS A 33 -9.22 -10.00 8.52
N SER A 34 -8.05 -10.59 8.29
CA SER A 34 -7.60 -11.80 9.02
C SER A 34 -6.85 -11.51 10.33
N ARG A 35 -6.62 -10.26 10.72
CA ARG A 35 -5.83 -9.92 11.91
C ARG A 35 -6.15 -8.54 12.50
N VAL A 36 -5.84 -8.37 13.79
CA VAL A 36 -5.85 -7.06 14.45
C VAL A 36 -4.40 -6.62 14.60
N HIS A 37 -3.98 -5.67 13.77
CA HIS A 37 -2.56 -5.30 13.61
C HIS A 37 -1.70 -6.52 13.25
N SER A 38 -0.79 -6.97 14.14
CA SER A 38 0.02 -8.18 13.97
C SER A 38 -0.57 -9.42 14.67
N THR A 39 -1.51 -9.23 15.60
CA THR A 39 -2.13 -10.31 16.38
C THR A 39 -2.96 -11.20 15.49
N TYR A 40 -2.87 -12.52 15.69
CA TYR A 40 -3.45 -13.58 14.86
C TYR A 40 -2.80 -13.75 13.49
N GLY A 41 -1.81 -12.92 13.14
CA GLY A 41 -1.00 -13.07 11.93
C GLY A 41 -0.14 -14.33 11.93
N ASN A 42 -0.22 -15.19 12.95
CA ASN A 42 0.41 -16.50 13.06
C ASN A 42 -0.59 -17.67 12.91
N VAL A 43 -1.89 -17.41 12.86
CA VAL A 43 -2.94 -18.45 12.81
C VAL A 43 -3.20 -18.87 11.36
N ASP A 44 -2.88 -20.11 11.00
CA ASP A 44 -2.86 -20.57 9.61
C ASP A 44 -4.22 -20.56 8.93
N VAL A 45 -5.29 -20.97 9.64
CA VAL A 45 -6.65 -20.95 9.08
C VAL A 45 -7.10 -19.53 8.71
N LEU A 46 -6.70 -18.52 9.49
CA LEU A 46 -7.04 -17.12 9.22
C LEU A 46 -6.20 -16.55 8.06
N LYS A 47 -4.91 -16.90 7.99
CA LYS A 47 -4.04 -16.55 6.86
C LYS A 47 -4.55 -17.14 5.54
N ALA A 48 -5.01 -18.39 5.56
CA ALA A 48 -5.54 -19.07 4.38
C ALA A 48 -6.89 -18.47 3.94
N ALA A 49 -7.76 -18.14 4.90
CA ALA A 49 -9.08 -17.56 4.60
C ALA A 49 -9.01 -16.14 4.00
N CYS A 50 -8.03 -15.33 4.41
CA CYS A 50 -7.77 -14.02 3.80
C CYS A 50 -6.25 -13.78 3.74
N ARG A 51 -5.68 -14.06 2.58
CA ARG A 51 -4.23 -13.97 2.32
C ARG A 51 -3.78 -12.53 2.21
N GLN A 52 -2.73 -12.16 2.92
CA GLN A 52 -2.16 -10.81 2.84
C GLN A 52 -1.64 -10.54 1.42
N GLU A 53 -2.28 -9.59 0.74
CA GLU A 53 -2.06 -9.24 -0.67
C GLU A 53 -1.98 -7.71 -0.79
N MET A 54 -1.21 -7.21 -1.75
CA MET A 54 -1.26 -5.81 -2.16
C MET A 54 -2.37 -5.63 -3.18
N TRP A 55 -3.24 -4.65 -2.95
CA TRP A 55 -4.34 -4.36 -3.86
C TRP A 55 -3.93 -3.19 -4.75
N ILE A 56 -4.16 -3.33 -6.04
CA ILE A 56 -3.84 -2.30 -7.03
C ILE A 56 -5.03 -2.08 -7.97
N ASN A 57 -5.20 -0.84 -8.44
CA ASN A 57 -6.22 -0.57 -9.45
C ASN A 57 -5.89 -1.34 -10.75
N PRO A 58 -6.87 -2.00 -11.41
CA PRO A 58 -6.62 -2.74 -12.64
C PRO A 58 -5.94 -1.91 -13.75
N LEU A 59 -6.23 -0.61 -13.85
CA LEU A 59 -5.61 0.28 -14.83
C LEU A 59 -4.11 0.47 -14.58
N ASP A 60 -3.71 0.54 -13.31
CA ASP A 60 -2.32 0.67 -12.91
C ASP A 60 -1.56 -0.65 -12.98
N ALA A 61 -2.23 -1.75 -12.66
CA ALA A 61 -1.73 -3.11 -12.79
C ALA A 61 -1.43 -3.44 -14.25
N GLN A 62 -2.37 -3.16 -15.15
CA GLN A 62 -2.23 -3.42 -16.59
C GLN A 62 -1.05 -2.66 -17.20
N LYS A 63 -0.88 -1.37 -16.88
CA LYS A 63 0.26 -0.57 -17.33
C LYS A 63 1.61 -1.11 -16.86
N ARG A 64 1.61 -1.89 -15.78
CA ARG A 64 2.81 -2.48 -15.15
C ARG A 64 2.97 -3.97 -15.43
N GLY A 65 2.06 -4.58 -16.20
CA GLY A 65 2.08 -6.01 -16.50
C GLY A 65 1.86 -6.90 -15.28
N ILE A 66 1.15 -6.41 -14.25
CA ILE A 66 0.85 -7.15 -13.02
C ILE A 66 -0.47 -7.89 -13.20
N HIS A 67 -0.46 -9.20 -12.97
CA HIS A 67 -1.64 -10.06 -12.93
C HIS A 67 -1.93 -10.52 -11.50
N ASN A 68 -3.17 -10.95 -11.27
CA ASN A 68 -3.59 -11.45 -9.97
C ASN A 68 -2.75 -12.68 -9.57
N GLY A 69 -2.17 -12.63 -8.36
CA GLY A 69 -1.27 -13.65 -7.81
C GLY A 69 0.21 -13.44 -8.15
N ASP A 70 0.55 -12.46 -9.00
CA ASP A 70 1.96 -12.17 -9.29
C ASP A 70 2.68 -11.68 -8.04
N LYS A 71 3.89 -12.18 -7.82
CA LYS A 71 4.77 -11.66 -6.77
C LYS A 71 5.33 -10.31 -7.22
N VAL A 72 4.90 -9.25 -6.55
CA VAL A 72 5.26 -7.87 -6.86
C VAL A 72 6.26 -7.32 -5.86
N ARG A 73 7.12 -6.42 -6.34
CA ARG A 73 8.06 -5.65 -5.51
C ARG A 73 7.55 -4.22 -5.34
N ILE A 74 7.32 -3.83 -4.11
CA ILE A 74 6.91 -2.46 -3.73
C ILE A 74 8.09 -1.81 -3.04
N PHE A 75 8.55 -0.65 -3.51
CA PHE A 75 9.79 -0.06 -3.03
C PHE A 75 9.78 1.48 -3.09
N ASN A 76 10.62 2.09 -2.25
CA ASN A 76 11.06 3.48 -2.34
C ASN A 76 12.52 3.59 -1.85
N ASP A 77 13.04 4.80 -1.67
CA ASP A 77 14.42 5.02 -1.18
C ASP A 77 14.70 4.46 0.23
N ARG A 78 13.66 4.09 1.00
CA ARG A 78 13.76 3.61 2.38
C ARG A 78 13.73 2.09 2.51
N GLY A 79 13.32 1.38 1.46
CA GLY A 79 13.26 -0.08 1.47
C GLY A 79 12.22 -0.66 0.52
N GLU A 80 12.02 -1.97 0.64
CA GLU A 80 11.12 -2.72 -0.23
C GLU A 80 10.41 -3.87 0.51
N VAL A 81 9.30 -4.33 -0.08
CA VAL A 81 8.58 -5.52 0.32
C VAL A 81 8.17 -6.33 -0.91
N HIS A 82 8.19 -7.66 -0.77
CA HIS A 82 7.69 -8.60 -1.76
C HIS A 82 6.42 -9.27 -1.27
N ILE A 83 5.34 -9.14 -2.04
CA ILE A 83 4.01 -9.63 -1.69
C ILE A 83 3.25 -9.99 -2.97
N GLU A 84 2.19 -10.77 -2.89
CA GLU A 84 1.33 -11.05 -4.04
C GLU A 84 0.39 -9.88 -4.34
N GLY A 85 0.19 -9.59 -5.62
CA GLY A 85 -0.75 -8.59 -6.12
C GLY A 85 -2.16 -9.14 -6.33
N LYS A 86 -3.16 -8.31 -6.06
CA LYS A 86 -4.59 -8.57 -6.30
C LYS A 86 -5.25 -7.40 -7.02
#